data_AF-A0AA97DST2-F1
#
_entry.id   AF-A0AA97DST2-F1
#
_cell.length_a   1.000
_cell.length_b   1.000
_cell.length_c   1.000
_cell.angle_alpha   90.00
_cell.angle_beta   90.00
_cell.angle_gamma   90.00
#
_symmetry.space_group_name_H-M   'P 1'
#
loop_
_entity.id
_entity.type
_entity.pdbx_description
1 polymer ?
#
loop_
_entity_poly.entity_id
_entity_poly.type
_entity_poly.pdbx_seq_one_letter_code
_entity_poly.pdbx_strand_id
1 'polypeptide(L)'
;MGELFAAAKKCIGMTATLINGYASGIFYLLYRMCAYRMEQDGQSYAAPAQFAREYGVTEDTYEVTEGGYNSNRRTAKRKKRSRQKPGVSPLVYSRFLLENGVFLSLMDMGKDLPEYEEIPVPLRLPENQQRAYDDLEHAFHGIFKDRSREGRKLAQKLLSVSLNLMMAYPDQPYGHEPVLHPVTADPILVPEDSGAPEEQTEKDRRTLEIIRRKVSAGERVLLYVNWVRLDSRTRLKRFLMDAGVRAEIMEDTVPPRKQEEWVANHLRQGM
;
A
#
# COMPACT_ATOMS: atom_id res chain seq x y z
N MET A 1 -6.20 -24.83 8.25
CA MET A 1 -5.29 -24.32 9.30
C MET A 1 -5.82 -24.52 10.71
N GLY A 2 -7.10 -24.26 11.03
CA GLY A 2 -7.64 -24.55 12.38
C GLY A 2 -7.52 -26.04 12.77
N GLU A 3 -7.74 -26.95 11.83
CA GLU A 3 -7.53 -28.40 12.03
C GLU A 3 -6.06 -28.77 12.30
N LEU A 4 -5.11 -28.07 11.68
CA LEU A 4 -3.68 -28.23 11.96
C LEU A 4 -3.33 -27.79 13.39
N PHE A 5 -3.94 -26.70 13.86
CA PHE A 5 -3.81 -26.25 15.24
C PHE A 5 -4.45 -27.21 16.24
N ALA A 6 -5.57 -27.83 15.88
CA ALA A 6 -6.25 -28.81 16.72
C ALA A 6 -5.52 -30.18 16.76
N ALA A 7 -4.83 -30.56 15.68
CA ALA A 7 -4.11 -31.82 15.59
C ALA A 7 -2.78 -31.83 16.36
N ALA A 8 -2.18 -30.66 16.58
CA ALA A 8 -0.89 -30.53 17.24
C ALA A 8 -1.03 -30.09 18.71
N LYS A 9 -0.30 -30.76 19.62
CA LYS A 9 -0.30 -30.42 21.06
C LYS A 9 0.32 -29.05 21.37
N LYS A 10 1.22 -28.57 20.49
CA LYS A 10 1.92 -27.29 20.63
C LYS A 10 2.02 -26.65 19.26
N CYS A 11 1.62 -25.39 19.17
CA CYS A 11 1.69 -24.60 17.94
C CYS A 11 2.35 -23.26 18.22
N ILE A 12 3.23 -22.81 17.32
CA ILE A 12 3.87 -21.50 17.38
C ILE A 12 3.57 -20.77 16.07
N GLY A 13 2.86 -19.65 16.17
CA GLY A 13 2.66 -18.75 15.04
C GLY A 13 3.82 -17.76 14.96
N MET A 14 4.48 -17.67 13.80
CA MET A 14 5.52 -16.68 13.54
C MET A 14 5.00 -15.67 12.53
N THR A 15 5.02 -14.38 12.88
CA THR A 15 4.69 -13.29 11.98
C THR A 15 5.59 -12.09 12.28
N ALA A 16 6.03 -11.39 11.23
CA ALA A 16 6.76 -10.13 11.37
C ALA A 16 5.82 -8.98 11.73
N THR A 17 4.56 -9.05 11.30
CA THR A 17 3.52 -8.04 11.60
C THR A 17 2.24 -8.74 12.01
N LEU A 18 1.80 -8.51 13.25
CA LEU A 18 0.61 -9.17 13.78
C LEU A 18 -0.69 -8.50 13.32
N ILE A 19 -0.65 -7.17 13.12
CA ILE A 19 -1.82 -6.34 12.84
C ILE A 19 -1.51 -5.49 11.60
N ASN A 20 -2.43 -5.49 10.63
CA ASN A 20 -2.34 -4.70 9.39
C ASN A 20 -2.98 -3.29 9.52
N GLY A 21 -3.04 -2.76 10.75
CA GLY A 21 -3.75 -1.53 11.10
C GLY A 21 -5.26 -1.69 11.37
N TYR A 22 -5.87 -2.84 11.10
CA TYR A 22 -7.30 -3.09 11.32
C TYR A 22 -7.54 -4.24 12.29
N ALA A 23 -8.53 -4.09 13.18
CA ALA A 23 -8.89 -5.13 14.15
C ALA A 23 -9.41 -6.41 13.46
N SER A 24 -10.07 -6.27 12.31
CA SER A 24 -10.52 -7.43 11.53
C SER A 24 -9.37 -8.31 11.02
N GLY A 25 -8.17 -7.75 10.85
CA GLY A 25 -7.00 -8.48 10.36
C GLY A 25 -6.53 -9.58 11.31
N ILE A 26 -6.67 -9.37 12.62
CA ILE A 26 -6.23 -10.34 13.64
C ILE A 26 -7.33 -11.33 14.06
N PHE A 27 -8.60 -11.01 13.80
CA PHE A 27 -9.76 -11.81 14.26
C PHE A 27 -9.63 -13.30 13.93
N TYR A 28 -9.40 -13.65 12.67
CA TYR A 28 -9.31 -15.06 12.27
C TYR A 28 -8.01 -15.73 12.72
N LEU A 29 -6.96 -14.95 13.02
CA LEU A 29 -5.74 -15.48 13.61
C LEU A 29 -6.00 -15.88 15.06
N LEU A 30 -6.64 -15.00 15.85
CA LEU A 30 -7.04 -15.31 17.23
C LEU A 30 -7.96 -16.51 17.28
N TYR A 31 -8.91 -16.62 16.35
CA TYR A 31 -9.79 -17.78 16.28
C TYR A 31 -9.07 -19.10 15.97
N ARG A 32 -7.95 -19.06 15.24
CA ARG A 32 -7.16 -20.27 14.96
C ARG A 32 -6.26 -20.65 16.14
N MET A 33 -5.79 -19.66 16.91
CA MET A 33 -4.85 -19.87 18.01
C MET A 33 -5.56 -20.12 19.35
N CYS A 34 -6.62 -19.36 19.63
CA CYS A 34 -7.28 -19.29 20.94
C CYS A 34 -8.81 -19.09 20.82
N ALA A 35 -9.48 -19.94 20.02
CA ALA A 35 -10.95 -19.91 19.84
C ALA A 35 -11.72 -19.86 21.18
N TYR A 36 -11.29 -20.64 22.17
CA TYR A 36 -11.90 -20.67 23.50
C TYR A 36 -11.98 -19.29 24.16
N ARG A 37 -10.90 -18.49 24.08
CA ARG A 37 -10.88 -17.13 24.65
C ARG A 37 -11.78 -16.18 23.88
N MET A 38 -11.84 -16.32 22.56
CA MET A 38 -12.74 -15.50 21.72
C MET A 38 -14.21 -15.75 22.09
N GLU A 39 -14.59 -17.01 22.27
CA GLU A 39 -15.95 -17.37 22.66
C GLU A 39 -16.28 -16.93 24.10
N GLN A 40 -15.32 -17.04 25.05
CA GLN A 40 -15.48 -16.48 26.40
C GLN A 40 -15.67 -14.97 26.41
N ASP A 41 -15.02 -14.29 25.47
CA ASP A 41 -15.12 -12.84 25.28
C ASP A 41 -16.40 -12.43 24.52
N GLY A 42 -17.28 -13.39 24.19
CA GLY A 42 -18.54 -13.14 23.49
C GLY A 42 -18.38 -12.80 22.00
N GLN A 43 -17.19 -13.03 21.45
CA GLN A 43 -16.88 -12.79 20.04
C GLN A 43 -17.17 -14.07 19.28
N SER A 44 -18.20 -14.13 18.42
CA SER A 44 -18.52 -15.34 17.65
C SER A 44 -17.75 -15.42 16.32
N TYR A 45 -17.36 -16.63 15.89
CA TYR A 45 -16.60 -16.86 14.65
C TYR A 45 -17.29 -16.28 13.42
N ALA A 46 -18.62 -16.36 13.36
CA ALA A 46 -19.42 -15.87 12.24
C ALA A 46 -19.61 -14.35 12.24
N ALA A 47 -19.17 -13.65 13.30
CA ALA A 47 -19.43 -12.23 13.53
C ALA A 47 -18.15 -11.37 13.66
N PRO A 48 -17.24 -11.37 12.67
CA PRO A 48 -16.03 -10.53 12.71
C PRO A 48 -16.34 -9.03 12.82
N ALA A 49 -17.52 -8.61 12.37
CA ALA A 49 -17.97 -7.23 12.49
C ALA A 49 -18.24 -6.79 13.94
N GLN A 50 -18.60 -7.71 14.83
CA GLN A 50 -18.78 -7.42 16.25
C GLN A 50 -17.42 -7.14 16.90
N PHE A 51 -16.46 -8.02 16.66
CA PHE A 51 -15.07 -7.83 17.10
C PHE A 51 -14.50 -6.50 16.62
N ALA A 52 -14.69 -6.16 15.35
CA ALA A 52 -14.19 -4.89 14.81
C ALA A 52 -14.90 -3.64 15.35
N ARG A 53 -16.12 -3.77 15.89
CA ARG A 53 -16.81 -2.66 16.57
C ARG A 53 -16.31 -2.45 17.99
N GLU A 54 -15.99 -3.53 18.69
CA GLU A 54 -15.52 -3.48 20.08
C GLU A 54 -14.02 -3.15 20.15
N TYR A 55 -13.24 -3.78 19.28
CA TYR A 55 -11.79 -3.70 19.29
C TYR A 55 -11.18 -2.91 18.15
N GLY A 56 -11.99 -2.37 17.24
CA GLY A 56 -11.54 -1.55 16.13
C GLY A 56 -12.26 -0.22 16.06
N VAL A 57 -11.88 0.60 15.08
CA VAL A 57 -12.57 1.85 14.79
C VAL A 57 -13.56 1.62 13.65
N THR A 58 -14.85 1.85 13.90
CA THR A 58 -15.91 1.73 12.89
C THR A 58 -16.59 3.06 12.67
N GLU A 59 -16.65 3.51 11.41
CA GLU A 59 -17.44 4.66 10.98
C GLU A 59 -18.78 4.19 10.41
N ASP A 60 -19.87 4.70 10.98
CA ASP A 60 -21.22 4.45 10.51
C ASP A 60 -21.82 5.73 9.90
N THR A 61 -22.19 5.67 8.62
CA THR A 61 -22.90 6.75 7.93
C THR A 61 -24.40 6.47 7.99
N TYR A 62 -25.15 7.41 8.56
CA TYR A 62 -26.62 7.35 8.62
C TYR A 62 -27.23 8.38 7.67
N GLU A 63 -28.28 7.97 6.97
CA GLU A 63 -29.16 8.88 6.23
C GLU A 63 -30.33 9.20 7.14
N VAL A 64 -30.51 10.49 7.45
CA VAL A 64 -31.59 10.99 8.30
C VAL A 64 -32.64 11.59 7.38
N THR A 65 -33.82 10.98 7.32
CA THR A 65 -34.99 11.59 6.68
C THR A 65 -35.77 12.33 7.75
N GLU A 66 -35.66 13.65 7.78
CA GLU A 66 -36.53 14.49 8.62
C GLU A 66 -37.92 14.55 8.01
N GLY A 67 -38.96 14.37 8.83
CA GLY A 67 -40.33 14.62 8.42
C GLY A 67 -40.53 16.13 8.24
N GLY A 68 -41.20 16.54 7.16
CA GLY A 68 -41.57 17.95 6.98
C GLY A 68 -42.42 18.48 8.14
N TYR A 69 -42.44 19.81 8.30
CA TYR A 69 -43.25 20.52 9.30
C TYR A 69 -44.70 19.99 9.28
N ASN A 70 -45.24 19.57 10.43
CA ASN A 70 -46.53 18.84 10.60
C ASN A 70 -46.59 17.35 10.17
N SER A 71 -45.47 16.63 10.07
CA SER A 71 -45.49 15.17 9.89
C SER A 71 -45.43 14.40 11.22
N ASN A 72 -46.42 13.55 11.49
CA ASN A 72 -46.42 12.59 12.62
C ASN A 72 -45.49 11.37 12.39
N ARG A 73 -44.64 11.39 11.35
CA ARG A 73 -43.65 10.33 11.09
C ARG A 73 -42.41 10.55 11.96
N ARG A 74 -42.08 9.56 12.80
CA ARG A 74 -40.79 9.49 13.49
C ARG A 74 -39.64 9.61 12.49
N THR A 75 -38.67 10.47 12.79
CA THR A 75 -37.41 10.58 12.05
C THR A 75 -36.81 9.21 11.80
N ALA A 76 -36.78 8.78 10.53
CA ALA A 76 -36.25 7.49 10.15
C ALA A 76 -34.74 7.64 9.90
N LYS A 77 -33.92 7.10 10.80
CA LYS A 77 -32.47 6.98 10.60
C LYS A 77 -32.18 5.66 9.89
N ARG A 78 -31.75 5.70 8.64
CA ARG A 78 -31.34 4.50 7.89
C ARG A 78 -29.82 4.42 7.86
N LYS A 79 -29.24 3.34 8.38
CA LYS A 79 -27.80 3.08 8.25
C LYS A 79 -27.47 2.81 6.78
N LYS A 80 -26.63 3.66 6.18
CA LYS A 80 -26.30 3.64 4.75
C LYS A 80 -25.01 2.87 4.48
N ARG A 81 -24.00 3.06 5.33
CA ARG A 81 -22.68 2.42 5.19
C ARG A 81 -22.03 2.25 6.55
N SER A 82 -21.28 1.17 6.71
CA SER A 82 -20.35 0.96 7.82
C SER A 82 -18.98 0.68 7.22
N ARG A 83 -17.93 1.36 7.69
CA ARG A 83 -16.55 1.17 7.21
C ARG A 83 -15.61 1.10 8.40
N GLN A 84 -14.66 0.16 8.36
CA GLN A 84 -13.59 0.11 9.35
C GLN A 84 -12.51 1.15 9.02
N LYS A 85 -12.05 1.85 10.06
CA LYS A 85 -10.91 2.76 10.00
C LYS A 85 -9.68 2.10 10.66
N PRO A 86 -8.47 2.54 10.29
CA PRO A 86 -7.27 2.11 10.98
C PRO A 86 -7.36 2.44 12.48
N GLY A 87 -6.96 1.48 13.30
CA GLY A 87 -7.02 1.57 14.75
C GLY A 87 -7.45 0.26 15.39
N VAL A 88 -6.67 -0.20 16.37
CA VAL A 88 -6.97 -1.39 17.16
C VAL A 88 -6.89 -1.01 18.63
N SER A 89 -7.90 -1.43 19.39
CA SER A 89 -7.95 -1.22 20.83
C SER A 89 -6.81 -1.97 21.51
N PRO A 90 -6.07 -1.31 22.43
CA PRO A 90 -5.07 -1.98 23.26
C PRO A 90 -5.64 -3.15 24.08
N LEU A 91 -6.95 -3.22 24.27
CA LEU A 91 -7.61 -4.34 24.96
C LEU A 91 -7.41 -5.68 24.25
N VAL A 92 -7.23 -5.69 22.93
CA VAL A 92 -6.89 -6.92 22.19
C VAL A 92 -5.58 -7.50 22.70
N TYR A 93 -4.62 -6.61 23.00
CA TYR A 93 -3.33 -7.03 23.51
C TYR A 93 -3.46 -7.67 24.89
N SER A 94 -4.12 -7.00 25.84
CA SER A 94 -4.25 -7.53 27.20
C SER A 94 -5.08 -8.81 27.28
N ARG A 95 -6.18 -8.92 26.52
CA ARG A 95 -7.07 -10.09 26.57
C ARG A 95 -6.54 -11.32 25.85
N PHE A 96 -5.89 -11.13 24.70
CA PHE A 96 -5.54 -12.25 23.82
C PHE A 96 -4.03 -12.46 23.65
N LEU A 97 -3.23 -11.39 23.68
CA LEU A 97 -1.82 -11.46 23.25
C LEU A 97 -0.83 -11.46 24.42
N LEU A 98 -1.16 -10.84 25.56
CA LEU A 98 -0.24 -10.70 26.70
C LEU A 98 0.30 -12.05 27.20
N GLU A 99 -0.54 -13.08 27.21
CA GLU A 99 -0.16 -14.41 27.68
C GLU A 99 0.29 -15.36 26.56
N ASN A 100 0.05 -15.01 25.29
CA ASN A 100 0.23 -15.91 24.14
C ASN A 100 1.17 -15.37 23.06
N GLY A 101 1.67 -14.15 23.19
CA GLY A 101 2.48 -13.45 22.21
C GLY A 101 3.78 -12.96 22.82
N VAL A 102 4.88 -13.19 22.11
CA VAL A 102 6.18 -12.58 22.42
C VAL A 102 6.50 -11.64 21.28
N PHE A 103 6.70 -10.36 21.59
CA PHE A 103 7.09 -9.34 20.64
C PHE A 103 8.56 -9.04 20.87
N LEU A 104 9.38 -9.39 19.89
CA LEU A 104 10.81 -9.09 19.90
C LEU A 104 11.04 -7.91 18.96
N SER A 105 11.68 -6.86 19.47
CA SER A 105 12.23 -5.80 18.64
C SER A 105 13.67 -6.14 18.26
N LEU A 106 14.20 -5.49 17.22
CA LEU A 106 15.61 -5.63 16.85
C LEU A 106 16.56 -5.21 18.00
N MET A 107 16.13 -4.25 18.84
CA MET A 107 16.87 -3.81 20.02
C MET A 107 17.04 -4.92 21.05
N ASP A 108 16.03 -5.80 21.19
CA ASP A 108 16.05 -6.91 22.16
C ASP A 108 16.98 -8.05 21.71
N MET A 109 17.36 -8.10 20.43
CA MET A 109 18.15 -9.20 19.87
C MET A 109 19.64 -9.10 20.18
N GLY A 110 20.12 -8.00 20.79
CA GLY A 110 21.49 -7.86 21.32
C GLY A 110 22.60 -8.09 20.29
N LYS A 111 22.29 -8.05 19.00
CA LYS A 111 23.27 -8.16 17.91
C LYS A 111 23.80 -6.76 17.62
N ASP A 112 25.10 -6.66 17.36
CA ASP A 112 25.76 -5.49 16.76
C ASP A 112 25.22 -5.28 15.33
N LEU A 113 23.94 -4.94 15.21
CA LEU A 113 23.32 -4.56 13.96
C LEU A 113 23.86 -3.16 13.59
N PRO A 114 24.21 -2.93 12.31
CA PRO A 114 24.57 -1.60 11.85
C PRO A 114 23.44 -0.62 12.17
N GLU A 115 23.80 0.65 12.42
CA GLU A 115 22.82 1.71 12.57
C GLU A 115 21.95 1.81 11.32
N TYR A 116 20.63 1.84 11.52
CA TYR A 116 19.66 2.05 10.46
C TYR A 116 19.21 3.51 10.48
N GLU A 117 19.36 4.20 9.36
CA GLU A 117 18.90 5.56 9.16
C GLU A 117 17.98 5.65 7.94
N GLU A 118 16.85 6.34 8.11
CA GLU A 118 15.92 6.63 7.02
C GLU A 118 16.02 8.10 6.64
N ILE A 119 16.53 8.37 5.43
CA ILE A 119 16.78 9.73 4.93
C ILE A 119 15.78 10.04 3.81
N PRO A 120 14.70 10.79 4.07
CA PRO A 120 13.80 11.23 3.01
C PRO A 120 14.49 12.29 2.14
N VAL A 121 14.50 12.07 0.82
CA VAL A 121 15.08 13.00 -0.16
C VAL A 121 13.95 13.70 -0.91
N PRO A 122 13.59 14.95 -0.55
CA PRO A 122 12.55 15.68 -1.25
C PRO A 122 13.07 16.13 -2.63
N LEU A 123 12.25 15.92 -3.65
CA LEU A 123 12.53 16.33 -5.03
C LEU A 123 11.41 17.24 -5.52
N ARG A 124 11.74 18.09 -6.50
CA ARG A 124 10.78 18.96 -7.18
C ARG A 124 10.67 18.52 -8.63
N LEU A 125 9.44 18.57 -9.15
CA LEU A 125 9.22 18.33 -10.57
C LEU A 125 9.81 19.48 -11.39
N PRO A 126 10.44 19.18 -12.54
CA PRO A 126 10.75 20.19 -13.54
C PRO A 126 9.50 20.95 -14.00
N GLU A 127 9.65 22.19 -14.48
CA GLU A 127 8.50 23.06 -14.79
C GLU A 127 7.53 22.46 -15.81
N ASN A 128 8.05 21.80 -16.85
CA ASN A 128 7.23 21.14 -17.87
C ASN A 128 6.40 19.99 -17.26
N GLN A 129 7.02 19.15 -16.44
CA GLN A 129 6.35 18.03 -15.78
C GLN A 129 5.36 18.50 -14.72
N GLN A 130 5.69 19.56 -13.98
CA GLN A 130 4.78 20.17 -13.00
C GLN A 130 3.51 20.70 -13.67
N ARG A 131 3.64 21.42 -14.81
CA ARG A 131 2.47 21.92 -15.55
C ARG A 131 1.56 20.79 -16.00
N ALA A 132 2.11 19.75 -16.63
CA ALA A 132 1.32 18.62 -17.09
C ALA A 132 0.67 17.86 -15.92
N TYR A 133 1.36 17.73 -14.78
CA TYR A 133 0.80 17.17 -13.56
C TYR A 133 -0.35 18.00 -12.99
N ASP A 134 -0.18 19.34 -12.94
CA ASP A 134 -1.21 20.25 -12.48
C ASP A 134 -2.43 20.19 -13.41
N ASP A 135 -2.24 20.14 -14.72
CA ASP A 135 -3.34 20.03 -15.69
C ASP A 135 -4.12 18.72 -15.53
N LEU A 136 -3.41 17.60 -15.30
CA LEU A 136 -4.02 16.31 -14.93
C LEU A 136 -4.83 16.42 -13.64
N GLU A 137 -4.28 17.05 -12.60
CA GLU A 137 -4.96 17.27 -11.32
C GLU A 137 -6.24 18.10 -11.51
N HIS A 138 -6.15 19.21 -12.24
CA HIS A 138 -7.28 20.10 -12.52
C HIS A 138 -8.38 19.37 -13.30
N ALA A 139 -8.01 18.54 -14.28
CA ALA A 139 -8.97 17.72 -15.03
C ALA A 139 -9.71 16.74 -14.12
N PHE A 140 -9.01 15.98 -13.28
CA PHE A 140 -9.64 15.06 -12.32
C PHE A 140 -10.51 15.80 -11.31
N HIS A 141 -10.05 16.93 -10.78
CA HIS A 141 -10.85 17.78 -9.89
C HIS A 141 -12.12 18.29 -10.59
N GLY A 142 -12.05 18.65 -11.86
CA GLY A 142 -13.21 19.00 -12.67
C GLY A 142 -14.24 17.86 -12.73
N ILE A 143 -13.79 16.64 -13.02
CA ILE A 143 -14.63 15.45 -13.07
C ILE A 143 -15.26 15.15 -11.69
N PHE A 144 -14.50 15.29 -10.61
CA PHE A 144 -14.95 14.96 -9.25
C PHE A 144 -15.82 16.04 -8.61
N LYS A 145 -15.87 17.25 -9.18
CA LYS A 145 -16.76 18.33 -8.73
C LYS A 145 -18.23 18.06 -9.05
N ASP A 146 -18.54 17.23 -10.05
CA ASP A 146 -19.94 16.92 -10.38
C ASP A 146 -20.63 16.18 -9.23
N ARG A 147 -21.59 16.88 -8.60
CA ARG A 147 -22.37 16.37 -7.47
C ARG A 147 -23.61 15.59 -7.90
N SER A 148 -23.89 15.49 -9.20
CA SER A 148 -24.99 14.68 -9.76
C SER A 148 -24.85 13.20 -9.38
N ARG A 149 -25.93 12.43 -9.48
CA ARG A 149 -25.90 11.00 -9.19
C ARG A 149 -24.98 10.25 -10.15
N GLU A 150 -24.94 10.67 -11.41
CA GLU A 150 -24.09 10.10 -12.46
C GLU A 150 -22.62 10.48 -12.24
N GLY A 151 -22.34 11.76 -11.99
CA GLY A 151 -21.00 12.25 -11.67
C GLY A 151 -20.37 11.55 -10.46
N ARG A 152 -21.14 11.34 -9.39
CA ARG A 152 -20.64 10.57 -8.23
C ARG A 152 -20.31 9.11 -8.56
N LYS A 153 -21.11 8.46 -9.42
CA LYS A 153 -20.83 7.09 -9.86
C LYS A 153 -19.58 7.05 -10.75
N LEU A 154 -19.44 8.02 -11.64
CA LEU A 154 -18.27 8.16 -12.51
C LEU A 154 -17.00 8.39 -11.67
N ALA A 155 -17.05 9.36 -10.76
CA ALA A 155 -15.95 9.65 -9.83
C ALA A 155 -15.51 8.42 -9.02
N GLN A 156 -16.46 7.64 -8.49
CA GLN A 156 -16.13 6.40 -7.77
C GLN A 156 -15.41 5.36 -8.63
N LYS A 157 -15.77 5.26 -9.92
CA LYS A 157 -15.11 4.34 -10.86
C LYS A 157 -13.72 4.84 -11.29
N LEU A 158 -13.57 6.15 -11.45
CA LEU A 158 -12.32 6.76 -11.90
C LEU A 158 -11.31 6.99 -10.78
N LEU A 159 -11.72 7.03 -9.51
CA LEU A 159 -10.84 7.34 -8.38
C LEU A 159 -9.59 6.46 -8.30
N SER A 160 -9.74 5.15 -8.55
CA SER A 160 -8.59 4.24 -8.54
C SER A 160 -7.62 4.54 -9.69
N VAL A 161 -8.17 4.75 -10.90
CA VAL A 161 -7.38 5.06 -12.09
C VAL A 161 -6.65 6.39 -11.93
N SER A 162 -7.34 7.41 -11.43
CA SER A 162 -6.75 8.74 -11.19
C SER A 162 -5.64 8.67 -10.17
N LEU A 163 -5.82 7.98 -9.03
CA LEU A 163 -4.77 7.85 -8.02
C LEU A 163 -3.56 7.11 -8.56
N ASN A 164 -3.76 6.02 -9.31
CA ASN A 164 -2.64 5.27 -9.90
C ASN A 164 -1.88 6.10 -10.93
N LEU A 165 -2.58 6.83 -11.79
CA LEU A 165 -1.96 7.72 -12.78
C LEU A 165 -1.17 8.83 -12.09
N MET A 166 -1.78 9.55 -11.14
CA MET A 166 -1.13 10.65 -10.41
C MET A 166 0.07 10.17 -9.59
N MET A 167 0.04 8.94 -9.04
CA MET A 167 1.20 8.39 -8.35
C MET A 167 2.34 7.97 -9.30
N ALA A 168 2.01 7.50 -10.51
CA ALA A 168 3.00 7.02 -11.47
C ALA A 168 3.61 8.15 -12.33
N TYR A 169 2.85 9.20 -12.63
CA TYR A 169 3.25 10.28 -13.53
C TYR A 169 4.56 11.00 -13.13
N PRO A 170 4.84 11.26 -11.83
CA PRO A 170 6.13 11.82 -11.41
C PRO A 170 7.35 10.98 -11.80
N ASP A 171 7.22 9.65 -11.76
CA ASP A 171 8.30 8.71 -12.05
C ASP A 171 8.37 8.36 -13.55
N GLN A 172 7.23 8.42 -14.23
CA GLN A 172 7.04 8.06 -15.63
C GLN A 172 6.12 9.10 -16.29
N PRO A 173 6.65 10.26 -16.73
CA PRO A 173 5.84 11.33 -17.32
C PRO A 173 5.41 11.05 -18.77
N TYR A 174 5.31 9.78 -19.16
CA TYR A 174 5.11 9.38 -20.55
C TYR A 174 4.37 8.05 -20.66
N GLY A 175 3.78 7.77 -21.83
CA GLY A 175 3.31 6.44 -22.22
C GLY A 175 2.10 5.94 -21.43
N HIS A 176 1.35 6.85 -20.79
CA HIS A 176 0.12 6.51 -20.08
C HIS A 176 -1.04 6.41 -21.06
N GLU A 177 -1.84 5.35 -20.92
CA GLU A 177 -3.06 5.21 -21.72
C GLU A 177 -4.10 6.28 -21.36
N PRO A 178 -4.93 6.72 -22.32
CA PRO A 178 -6.06 7.60 -22.05
C PRO A 178 -6.98 7.02 -20.97
N VAL A 179 -7.45 7.89 -20.07
CA VAL A 179 -8.50 7.55 -19.11
C VAL A 179 -9.84 7.52 -19.84
N LEU A 180 -10.38 6.31 -20.02
CA LEU A 180 -11.64 6.11 -20.74
C LEU A 180 -12.86 6.20 -19.83
N HIS A 181 -13.99 6.61 -20.40
CA HIS A 181 -15.26 6.57 -19.71
C HIS A 181 -15.70 5.11 -19.51
N PRO A 182 -16.06 4.68 -18.29
CA PRO A 182 -16.26 3.28 -17.94
C PRO A 182 -17.51 2.62 -18.54
N VAL A 183 -18.21 3.30 -19.45
CA VAL A 183 -19.43 2.80 -20.11
C VAL A 183 -19.34 3.01 -21.62
N THR A 184 -19.00 4.22 -22.07
CA THR A 184 -18.93 4.57 -23.49
C THR A 184 -17.57 4.27 -24.10
N ALA A 185 -16.55 4.03 -23.27
CA ALA A 185 -15.15 3.84 -23.67
C ALA A 185 -14.52 5.04 -24.40
N ASP A 186 -15.17 6.21 -24.37
CA ASP A 186 -14.61 7.44 -24.93
C ASP A 186 -13.49 8.00 -24.04
N PRO A 187 -12.44 8.59 -24.62
CA PRO A 187 -11.37 9.23 -23.84
C PRO A 187 -11.90 10.45 -23.08
N ILE A 188 -11.82 10.41 -21.75
CA ILE A 188 -12.14 11.54 -20.86
C ILE A 188 -10.93 12.44 -20.69
N LEU A 189 -9.75 11.82 -20.53
CA LEU A 189 -8.49 12.51 -20.27
C LEU A 189 -7.38 11.76 -20.97
N VAL A 190 -6.56 12.48 -21.73
CA VAL A 190 -5.34 11.95 -22.35
C VAL A 190 -4.17 12.60 -21.62
N PRO A 191 -3.35 11.84 -20.87
CA PRO A 191 -2.17 12.41 -20.23
C PRO A 191 -1.18 12.91 -21.26
N GLU A 192 -0.67 14.12 -21.05
CA GLU A 192 0.42 14.66 -21.89
C GLU A 192 1.73 13.97 -21.53
N ASP A 193 2.51 13.62 -22.55
CA ASP A 193 3.88 13.14 -22.36
C ASP A 193 4.80 14.35 -22.12
N SER A 194 5.21 14.57 -20.87
CA SER A 194 6.12 15.68 -20.50
C SER A 194 7.59 15.26 -20.44
N GLY A 195 7.89 14.01 -20.76
CA GLY A 195 9.24 13.47 -20.93
C GLY A 195 9.25 12.23 -21.83
N ALA A 196 10.38 11.52 -21.87
CA ALA A 196 10.53 10.30 -22.66
C ALA A 196 11.20 9.17 -21.88
N PRO A 197 11.05 7.89 -22.29
CA PRO A 197 11.72 6.76 -21.66
C PRO A 197 13.25 6.85 -21.64
N GLU A 198 13.83 7.55 -22.60
CA GLU A 198 15.28 7.76 -22.71
C GLU A 198 15.79 8.89 -21.82
N GLU A 199 14.90 9.75 -21.34
CA GLU A 199 15.26 10.91 -20.54
C GLU A 199 15.27 10.58 -19.04
N GLN A 200 16.31 11.04 -18.35
CA GLN A 200 16.40 10.91 -16.91
C GLN A 200 15.50 11.94 -16.23
N THR A 201 14.56 11.47 -15.41
CA THR A 201 13.81 12.30 -14.48
C THR A 201 14.71 12.83 -13.36
N GLU A 202 14.23 13.83 -12.61
CA GLU A 202 14.98 14.35 -11.46
C GLU A 202 15.24 13.27 -10.40
N LYS A 203 14.30 12.33 -10.25
CA LYS A 203 14.44 11.16 -9.37
C LYS A 203 15.50 10.20 -9.87
N ASP A 204 15.56 9.93 -11.18
CA ASP A 204 16.59 9.08 -11.77
C ASP A 204 17.99 9.68 -11.54
N ARG A 205 18.16 10.99 -11.80
CA ARG A 205 19.43 11.70 -11.61
C ARG A 205 19.89 11.62 -10.15
N ARG A 206 19.00 11.92 -9.20
CA ARG A 206 19.33 11.86 -7.78
C ARG A 206 19.65 10.44 -7.32
N THR A 207 18.91 9.45 -7.82
CA THR A 207 19.16 8.04 -7.52
C THR A 207 20.54 7.60 -8.02
N LEU A 208 20.90 7.96 -9.26
CA LEU A 208 22.21 7.68 -9.83
C LEU A 208 23.34 8.37 -9.05
N GLU A 209 23.15 9.61 -8.61
CA GLU A 209 24.12 10.33 -7.78
C GLU A 209 24.40 9.61 -6.46
N ILE A 210 23.33 9.20 -5.74
CA ILE A 210 23.43 8.47 -4.47
C ILE A 210 24.13 7.13 -4.69
N ILE A 211 23.74 6.38 -5.73
CA ILE A 211 24.31 5.08 -6.05
C ILE A 211 25.79 5.22 -6.40
N ARG A 212 26.16 6.18 -7.27
CA ARG A 212 27.56 6.41 -7.65
C ARG A 212 28.44 6.67 -6.44
N ARG A 213 27.99 7.54 -5.52
CA ARG A 213 28.73 7.83 -4.27
C ARG A 213 28.92 6.59 -3.41
N LYS A 214 27.90 5.72 -3.33
CA LYS A 214 27.95 4.49 -2.54
C LYS A 214 28.86 3.43 -3.17
N VAL A 215 28.72 3.24 -4.48
CA VAL A 215 29.56 2.31 -5.26
C VAL A 215 31.02 2.75 -5.27
N SER A 216 31.32 4.05 -5.38
CA SER A 216 32.70 4.56 -5.31
C SER A 216 33.35 4.38 -3.93
N ALA A 217 32.53 4.27 -2.88
CA ALA A 217 32.98 3.91 -1.53
C ALA A 217 33.13 2.38 -1.33
N GLY A 218 32.91 1.57 -2.37
CA GLY A 218 32.93 0.10 -2.29
C GLY A 218 31.69 -0.51 -1.63
N GLU A 219 30.62 0.28 -1.42
CA GLU A 219 29.36 -0.21 -0.88
C GLU A 219 28.47 -0.81 -1.99
N ARG A 220 27.55 -1.69 -1.58
CA ARG A 220 26.53 -2.29 -2.45
C ARG A 220 25.18 -1.67 -2.18
N VAL A 221 24.37 -1.49 -3.22
CA VAL A 221 23.07 -0.82 -3.12
C VAL A 221 21.95 -1.74 -3.60
N LEU A 222 20.90 -1.86 -2.79
CA LEU A 222 19.63 -2.48 -3.19
C LEU A 222 18.64 -1.36 -3.54
N LEU A 223 18.11 -1.41 -4.76
CA LEU A 223 17.12 -0.46 -5.25
C LEU A 223 15.75 -1.13 -5.34
N TYR A 224 14.80 -0.64 -4.54
CA TYR A 224 13.40 -1.07 -4.61
C TYR A 224 12.61 -0.12 -5.50
N VAL A 225 11.91 -0.68 -6.49
CA VAL A 225 11.10 0.08 -7.44
C VAL A 225 9.66 -0.42 -7.36
N ASN A 226 8.74 0.50 -7.08
CA ASN A 226 7.30 0.24 -7.15
C ASN A 226 6.74 0.74 -8.49
N TRP A 227 5.55 0.27 -8.88
CA TRP A 227 4.86 0.66 -10.13
C TRP A 227 5.58 0.22 -11.41
N VAL A 228 5.67 -1.09 -11.62
CA VAL A 228 6.32 -1.73 -12.78
C VAL A 228 5.40 -1.92 -14.00
N ARG A 229 4.37 -1.08 -14.18
CA ARG A 229 3.42 -1.25 -15.30
C ARG A 229 4.03 -0.95 -16.67
N LEU A 230 5.00 -0.05 -16.71
CA LEU A 230 5.75 0.29 -17.92
C LEU A 230 7.17 -0.32 -17.79
N ASP A 231 8.20 0.50 -17.76
CA ASP A 231 9.59 0.09 -17.97
C ASP A 231 10.57 0.52 -16.85
N SER A 232 10.08 0.94 -15.67
CA SER A 232 10.92 1.55 -14.62
C SER A 232 12.18 0.72 -14.26
N ARG A 233 12.04 -0.60 -14.10
CA ARG A 233 13.16 -1.50 -13.73
C ARG A 233 14.22 -1.56 -14.83
N THR A 234 13.80 -1.80 -16.07
CA THR A 234 14.69 -1.95 -17.22
C THR A 234 15.34 -0.62 -17.60
N ARG A 235 14.58 0.48 -17.53
CA ARG A 235 15.06 1.85 -17.72
C ARG A 235 16.14 2.23 -16.72
N LEU A 236 15.89 2.01 -15.42
CA LEU A 236 16.88 2.28 -14.37
C LEU A 236 18.13 1.40 -14.50
N LYS A 237 17.97 0.10 -14.82
CA LYS A 237 19.11 -0.79 -15.11
C LYS A 237 19.94 -0.23 -16.26
N ARG A 238 19.31 0.20 -17.36
CA ARG A 238 20.00 0.84 -18.50
C ARG A 238 20.78 2.08 -18.05
N PHE A 239 20.14 3.02 -17.34
CA PHE A 239 20.82 4.22 -16.85
C PHE A 239 22.00 3.93 -15.91
N LEU A 240 21.90 2.89 -15.08
CA LEU A 240 23.00 2.43 -14.23
C LEU A 240 24.15 1.86 -15.06
N MET A 241 23.84 1.00 -16.04
CA MET A 241 24.83 0.41 -16.94
C MET A 241 25.55 1.46 -17.79
N ASP A 242 24.82 2.43 -18.34
CA ASP A 242 25.36 3.57 -19.10
C ASP A 242 26.27 4.44 -18.22
N ALA A 243 25.97 4.51 -16.92
CA ALA A 243 26.79 5.17 -15.92
C ALA A 243 28.01 4.34 -15.45
N GLY A 244 28.23 3.15 -16.01
CA GLY A 244 29.32 2.24 -15.64
C GLY A 244 29.08 1.45 -14.35
N VAL A 245 27.86 1.47 -13.81
CA VAL A 245 27.48 0.71 -12.62
C VAL A 245 26.89 -0.63 -13.03
N ARG A 246 27.47 -1.73 -12.56
CA ARG A 246 26.89 -3.07 -12.74
C ARG A 246 25.62 -3.18 -11.91
N ALA A 247 24.51 -3.56 -12.55
CA ALA A 247 23.22 -3.70 -11.91
C ALA A 247 22.48 -4.91 -12.47
N GLU A 248 21.76 -5.63 -11.62
CA GLU A 248 20.91 -6.75 -12.02
C GLU A 248 19.51 -6.64 -11.43
N ILE A 249 18.53 -7.17 -12.17
CA ILE A 249 17.12 -7.17 -11.75
C ILE A 249 16.81 -8.55 -11.17
N MET A 250 16.36 -8.57 -9.92
CA MET A 250 15.75 -9.76 -9.36
C MET A 250 14.31 -9.87 -9.88
N GLU A 251 14.07 -10.86 -10.74
CA GLU A 251 12.74 -11.10 -11.30
C GLU A 251 11.75 -11.59 -10.23
N ASP A 252 10.48 -11.22 -10.38
CA ASP A 252 9.41 -11.57 -9.44
C ASP A 252 9.14 -13.09 -9.37
N THR A 253 9.66 -13.83 -10.36
CA THR A 253 9.60 -15.29 -10.43
C THR A 253 10.58 -15.98 -9.48
N VAL A 254 11.56 -15.26 -8.93
CA VAL A 254 12.53 -15.82 -7.98
C VAL A 254 11.83 -16.04 -6.63
N PRO A 255 11.66 -17.30 -6.17
CA PRO A 255 10.95 -17.57 -4.93
C PRO A 255 11.77 -17.10 -3.72
N PRO A 256 11.12 -16.67 -2.62
CA PRO A 256 11.80 -16.11 -1.44
C PRO A 256 12.97 -16.96 -0.91
N ARG A 257 12.82 -18.29 -0.90
CA ARG A 257 13.87 -19.22 -0.44
C ARG A 257 15.15 -19.22 -1.30
N LYS A 258 15.06 -18.74 -2.55
CA LYS A 258 16.20 -18.66 -3.49
C LYS A 258 16.76 -17.26 -3.63
N GLN A 259 16.15 -16.24 -3.01
CA GLN A 259 16.59 -14.86 -3.16
C GLN A 259 17.99 -14.65 -2.59
N GLU A 260 18.30 -15.22 -1.42
CA GLU A 260 19.64 -15.15 -0.83
C GLU A 260 20.70 -15.82 -1.70
N GLU A 261 20.39 -17.01 -2.23
CA GLU A 261 21.26 -17.74 -3.15
C GLU A 261 21.48 -16.96 -4.45
N TRP A 262 20.41 -16.37 -5.00
CA TRP A 262 20.47 -15.52 -6.18
C TRP A 262 21.41 -14.33 -5.94
N VAL A 263 21.27 -13.63 -4.81
CA VAL A 263 22.16 -12.51 -4.45
C VAL A 263 23.60 -13.01 -4.34
N ALA A 264 23.86 -14.07 -3.57
CA ALA A 264 25.21 -14.61 -3.40
C ALA A 264 25.87 -15.02 -4.72
N ASN A 265 25.11 -15.59 -5.66
CA ASN A 265 25.60 -15.96 -6.98
C ASN A 265 26.04 -14.75 -7.81
N HIS A 266 25.23 -13.69 -7.84
CA HIS A 266 25.56 -12.48 -8.62
C HIS A 266 26.72 -11.71 -7.98
N LEU A 267 26.80 -11.67 -6.65
CA LEU A 267 27.95 -11.08 -5.95
C LEU A 267 29.26 -11.81 -6.28
N ARG A 268 29.23 -13.14 -6.44
CA ARG A 268 30.42 -13.93 -6.87
C ARG A 268 30.82 -13.66 -8.32
N GLN A 269 29.87 -13.31 -9.18
CA GLN A 269 30.12 -12.91 -10.57
C GLN A 269 30.57 -11.45 -10.69
N GLY A 270 30.72 -10.76 -9.56
CA GLY A 270 31.23 -9.41 -9.48
C GLY A 270 30.16 -8.32 -9.36
N MET A 271 28.89 -8.65 -9.16
CA MET A 271 27.89 -7.63 -8.79
C MET A 271 28.26 -6.92 -7.48
#